data_AF-A0A832P531-F1
#
_entry.id   AF-A0A832P531-F1
#
_cell.length_a   1.000
_cell.length_b   1.000
_cell.length_c   1.000
_cell.angle_alpha   90.00
_cell.angle_beta   90.00
_cell.angle_gamma   90.00
#
_symmetry.space_group_name_H-M   'P 1'
#
loop_
_entity.id
_entity.type
_entity.pdbx_description
1 polymer ?
#
loop_
_entity_poly.entity_id
_entity_poly.type
_entity_poly.pdbx_seq_one_letter_code
_entity_poly.pdbx_strand_id
1 'polypeptide(L)'
;MQKLYWVLQLIILQMFTVQIVSADSIPRIYIIRHANVDLPKPGWGSAKKSKKYKNAYNTVGIETFNPEKALHKIENHASIDTVFCSPQLRAQETALLLFSEDVILETDSVLIEFDYPVIQIPVLQLPVKGWLAISRITWMTGINRGKKSNYKNRISSLNDFSD
;
A
#
# COMPACT_ATOMS: atom_id res chain seq x y z
N MET A 1 11.80 -53.15 32.37
CA MET A 1 11.71 -52.62 30.99
C MET A 1 10.44 -51.79 30.76
N GLN A 2 9.24 -52.24 31.17
CA GLN A 2 7.98 -51.49 30.99
C GLN A 2 8.01 -50.01 31.46
N LYS A 3 8.58 -49.75 32.66
CA LYS A 3 8.64 -48.39 33.24
C LYS A 3 9.53 -47.44 32.42
N LEU A 4 10.61 -47.95 31.82
CA LEU A 4 11.51 -47.15 30.99
C LEU A 4 10.81 -46.74 29.68
N TYR A 5 9.99 -47.62 29.12
CA TYR A 5 9.23 -47.35 27.90
C TYR A 5 8.17 -46.27 28.11
N TRP A 6 7.44 -46.30 29.24
CA TRP A 6 6.47 -45.27 29.60
C TRP A 6 7.11 -43.90 29.82
N VAL A 7 8.28 -43.85 30.46
CA VAL A 7 9.03 -42.60 30.65
C VAL A 7 9.52 -42.05 29.31
N LEU A 8 10.00 -42.91 28.40
CA LEU A 8 10.43 -42.48 27.06
C LEU A 8 9.25 -41.94 26.24
N GLN A 9 8.08 -42.60 26.30
CA GLN A 9 6.87 -42.13 25.62
C GLN A 9 6.37 -40.78 26.18
N LEU A 10 6.45 -40.58 27.50
CA LEU A 10 6.12 -39.30 28.13
C LEU A 10 7.07 -38.18 27.71
N ILE A 11 8.37 -38.47 27.61
CA ILE A 11 9.37 -37.49 27.15
C ILE A 11 9.14 -37.13 25.68
N ILE A 12 8.90 -38.12 24.81
CA ILE A 12 8.60 -37.89 23.39
C ILE A 12 7.29 -37.09 23.24
N LEU A 13 6.25 -37.43 24.01
CA LEU A 13 4.99 -36.68 24.01
C LEU A 13 5.19 -35.24 24.48
N GLN A 14 5.99 -35.02 25.54
CA GLN A 14 6.31 -33.68 26.03
C GLN A 14 7.12 -32.86 25.03
N MET A 15 8.08 -33.47 24.34
CA MET A 15 8.82 -32.80 23.26
C MET A 15 7.91 -32.41 22.09
N PHE A 16 6.93 -33.26 21.74
CA PHE A 16 5.92 -32.93 20.74
C PHE A 16 4.97 -31.81 21.19
N THR A 17 4.54 -31.78 22.46
CA THR A 17 3.66 -30.71 22.95
C THR A 17 4.37 -29.37 23.10
N VAL A 18 5.67 -29.36 23.44
CA VAL A 18 6.46 -28.12 23.56
C VAL A 18 6.68 -27.45 22.20
N GLN A 19 6.69 -28.21 21.11
CA GLN A 19 6.76 -27.64 19.75
C GLN A 19 5.43 -27.07 19.24
N ILE A 20 4.30 -27.47 19.83
CA ILE A 20 2.95 -27.04 19.39
C ILE A 20 2.52 -25.72 20.04
N VAL A 21 3.14 -25.31 21.15
CA VAL A 21 2.95 -23.95 21.71
C VAL A 21 3.84 -22.97 20.94
N SER A 22 3.52 -22.80 19.66
CA SER A 22 4.02 -21.65 18.90
C SER A 22 3.37 -20.40 19.50
N ALA A 23 4.20 -19.42 19.86
CA ALA A 23 3.78 -18.19 20.50
C ALA A 23 2.62 -17.55 19.73
N ASP A 24 1.55 -17.19 20.44
CA ASP A 24 0.51 -16.28 19.94
C ASP A 24 1.18 -14.95 19.57
N SER A 25 1.65 -14.84 18.33
CA SER A 25 2.22 -13.61 17.82
C SER A 25 1.06 -12.66 17.52
N ILE A 26 1.03 -11.53 18.22
CA ILE A 26 0.11 -10.42 17.93
C ILE A 26 0.13 -10.16 16.41
N PRO A 27 -1.02 -10.18 15.71
CA PRO A 27 -1.07 -9.90 14.28
C PRO A 27 -0.42 -8.56 13.96
N ARG A 28 0.47 -8.53 12.97
CA ARG A 28 1.17 -7.32 12.54
C ARG A 28 0.73 -6.94 11.14
N ILE A 29 0.37 -5.68 10.98
CA ILE A 29 0.02 -5.11 9.67
C ILE A 29 1.18 -4.23 9.22
N TYR A 30 1.77 -4.58 8.08
CA TYR A 30 2.81 -3.80 7.44
C TYR A 30 2.21 -2.95 6.33
N ILE A 31 2.30 -1.62 6.46
CA ILE A 31 1.80 -0.68 5.45
C ILE A 31 2.98 -0.18 4.63
N ILE A 32 3.00 -0.54 3.35
CA ILE A 32 4.07 -0.17 2.42
C ILE A 32 3.50 0.77 1.36
N ARG A 33 4.15 1.91 1.16
CA ARG A 33 3.85 2.76 0.02
C ARG A 33 4.50 2.17 -1.23
N HIS A 34 3.80 2.23 -2.36
CA HIS A 34 4.33 1.86 -3.66
C HIS A 34 5.70 2.51 -3.95
N ALA A 35 6.53 1.85 -4.75
CA ALA A 35 7.83 2.35 -5.18
C ALA A 35 7.71 3.59 -6.07
N ASN A 36 8.84 4.26 -6.35
CA ASN A 36 8.85 5.36 -7.28
C ASN A 36 8.31 4.89 -8.64
N VAL A 37 7.48 5.71 -9.26
CA VAL A 37 6.98 5.44 -10.61
C VAL A 37 8.04 5.79 -11.65
N ASP A 38 8.10 5.05 -12.75
CA ASP A 38 8.95 5.37 -13.90
C ASP A 38 8.36 6.55 -14.69
N LEU A 39 8.47 7.73 -14.09
CA LEU A 39 8.00 8.98 -14.65
C LEU A 39 9.01 10.09 -14.35
N PRO A 40 9.49 10.83 -15.36
CA PRO A 40 10.44 11.91 -15.16
C PRO A 40 9.92 12.94 -14.15
N LYS A 41 10.81 13.37 -13.24
CA LYS A 41 10.46 14.38 -12.23
C LYS A 41 9.94 15.65 -12.92
N PRO A 42 8.78 16.17 -12.50
CA PRO A 42 8.17 17.27 -13.21
C PRO A 42 8.79 18.59 -12.77
N GLY A 43 9.04 19.46 -13.75
CA GLY A 43 9.46 20.85 -13.52
C GLY A 43 8.27 21.80 -13.37
N TRP A 44 8.42 22.99 -13.93
CA TRP A 44 7.36 24.00 -14.00
C TRP A 44 6.33 23.68 -15.08
N GLY A 45 5.11 24.15 -14.88
CA GLY A 45 4.01 23.93 -15.81
C GLY A 45 2.74 24.69 -15.47
N SER A 46 1.81 24.63 -16.41
CA SER A 46 0.43 25.08 -16.22
C SER A 46 -0.40 24.01 -15.53
N ALA A 47 -1.60 24.39 -15.06
CA ALA A 47 -2.60 23.45 -14.57
C ALA A 47 -2.87 22.27 -15.53
N LYS A 48 -2.87 22.53 -16.86
CA LYS A 48 -3.06 21.49 -17.89
C LYS A 48 -1.91 20.48 -17.89
N LYS A 49 -0.66 20.94 -17.78
CA LYS A 49 0.52 20.07 -17.69
C LYS A 49 0.49 19.25 -16.40
N SER A 50 0.12 19.87 -15.28
CA SER A 50 -0.01 19.18 -13.99
C SER A 50 -1.11 18.10 -14.00
N LYS A 51 -2.25 18.36 -14.66
CA LYS A 51 -3.30 17.35 -14.86
C LYS A 51 -2.81 16.17 -15.68
N LYS A 52 -2.09 16.42 -16.79
CA LYS A 52 -1.48 15.35 -17.59
C LYS A 52 -0.49 14.53 -16.76
N TYR A 53 0.39 15.20 -16.01
CA TYR A 53 1.35 14.52 -15.13
C TYR A 53 0.65 13.64 -14.09
N LYS A 54 -0.38 14.16 -13.40
CA LYS A 54 -1.16 13.37 -12.44
C LYS A 54 -1.79 12.13 -13.07
N ASN A 55 -2.35 12.26 -14.27
CA ASN A 55 -2.96 11.12 -14.97
C ASN A 55 -1.90 10.07 -15.33
N ALA A 56 -0.74 10.50 -15.86
CA ALA A 56 0.35 9.62 -16.21
C ALA A 56 0.88 8.85 -14.98
N TYR A 57 1.01 9.52 -13.83
CA TYR A 57 1.43 8.92 -12.58
C TYR A 57 0.57 7.71 -12.13
N ASN A 58 -0.70 7.67 -12.53
CA ASN A 58 -1.59 6.55 -12.21
C ASN A 58 -1.50 5.38 -13.19
N THR A 59 -0.89 5.57 -14.36
CA THR A 59 -0.88 4.58 -15.45
C THR A 59 0.51 4.03 -15.77
N VAL A 60 1.58 4.71 -15.34
CA VAL A 60 2.94 4.20 -15.51
C VAL A 60 3.30 3.16 -14.45
N GLY A 61 4.23 2.29 -14.79
CA GLY A 61 4.82 1.32 -13.88
C GLY A 61 5.82 1.96 -12.89
N ILE A 62 6.56 1.11 -12.19
CA ILE A 62 7.56 1.50 -11.21
C ILE A 62 9.00 1.46 -11.73
N GLU A 63 9.86 2.27 -11.14
CA GLU A 63 11.30 2.11 -11.24
C GLU A 63 11.71 0.81 -10.54
N THR A 64 12.61 0.03 -11.14
CA THR A 64 13.21 -1.14 -10.47
C THR A 64 13.96 -0.70 -9.21
N PHE A 65 13.77 -1.43 -8.12
CA PHE A 65 14.47 -1.17 -6.86
C PHE A 65 14.96 -2.49 -6.24
N ASN A 66 15.79 -2.42 -5.21
CA ASN A 66 16.21 -3.62 -4.46
C ASN A 66 15.17 -3.94 -3.37
N PRO A 67 14.43 -5.06 -3.48
CA PRO A 67 13.38 -5.47 -2.52
C PRO A 67 13.89 -5.64 -1.09
N GLU A 68 15.12 -6.15 -0.93
CA GLU A 68 15.69 -6.52 0.37
C GLU A 68 15.71 -5.35 1.36
N LYS A 69 15.89 -4.12 0.86
CA LYS A 69 15.86 -2.91 1.71
C LYS A 69 14.54 -2.70 2.44
N ALA A 70 13.43 -3.14 1.85
CA ALA A 70 12.11 -3.10 2.46
C ALA A 70 11.82 -4.39 3.24
N LEU A 71 12.11 -5.56 2.66
CA LEU A 71 11.83 -6.86 3.27
C LEU A 71 12.53 -7.08 4.60
N HIS A 72 13.78 -6.60 4.77
CA HIS A 72 14.50 -6.70 6.05
C HIS A 72 13.81 -5.96 7.22
N LYS A 73 12.83 -5.10 6.95
CA LYS A 73 12.04 -4.39 7.98
C LYS A 73 10.76 -5.14 8.37
N ILE A 74 10.48 -6.25 7.69
CA ILE A 74 9.28 -7.05 7.85
C ILE A 74 9.72 -8.37 8.49
N GLU A 75 9.31 -8.57 9.74
CA GLU A 75 9.62 -9.83 10.43
C GLU A 75 8.89 -10.96 9.74
N ASN A 76 9.58 -12.08 9.53
CA ASN A 76 9.05 -13.27 8.88
C ASN A 76 8.41 -12.98 7.51
N HIS A 77 8.98 -12.07 6.72
CA HIS A 77 8.44 -11.75 5.39
C HIS A 77 8.31 -12.97 4.45
N ALA A 78 9.12 -14.00 4.66
CA ALA A 78 9.05 -15.26 3.92
C ALA A 78 7.81 -16.13 4.23
N SER A 79 7.09 -15.85 5.33
CA SER A 79 5.85 -16.54 5.67
C SER A 79 4.60 -15.77 5.26
N ILE A 80 4.75 -14.64 4.55
CA ILE A 80 3.62 -13.87 4.04
C ILE A 80 3.03 -14.63 2.86
N ASP A 81 1.75 -14.96 2.94
CA ASP A 81 1.00 -15.66 1.90
C ASP A 81 0.18 -14.70 1.02
N THR A 82 -0.31 -13.61 1.60
CA THR A 82 -1.28 -12.70 0.98
C THR A 82 -0.83 -11.24 1.11
N VAL A 83 -0.90 -10.50 0.00
CA VAL A 83 -0.61 -9.06 -0.05
C VAL A 83 -1.83 -8.31 -0.56
N PHE A 84 -2.37 -7.42 0.27
CA PHE A 84 -3.47 -6.53 -0.12
C PHE A 84 -2.94 -5.22 -0.70
N CYS A 85 -3.41 -4.84 -1.89
CA CYS A 85 -3.01 -3.59 -2.52
C CYS A 85 -4.15 -2.91 -3.29
N SER A 86 -3.94 -1.66 -3.72
CA SER A 86 -4.90 -1.00 -4.61
C SER A 86 -4.80 -1.59 -6.03
N PRO A 87 -5.87 -1.53 -6.86
CA PRO A 87 -5.82 -1.96 -8.26
C PRO A 87 -4.93 -1.08 -9.16
N GLN A 88 -4.22 -0.08 -8.62
CA GLN A 88 -3.29 0.75 -9.39
C GLN A 88 -2.03 -0.05 -9.78
N LEU A 89 -1.59 0.06 -11.03
CA LEU A 89 -0.43 -0.67 -11.57
C LEU A 89 0.80 -0.54 -10.67
N ARG A 90 1.14 0.68 -10.24
CA ARG A 90 2.26 0.95 -9.35
C ARG A 90 2.23 0.18 -8.03
N ALA A 91 1.03 -0.09 -7.48
CA ALA A 91 0.89 -0.82 -6.23
C ALA A 91 1.09 -2.33 -6.46
N GLN A 92 0.49 -2.86 -7.53
CA GLN A 92 0.62 -4.27 -7.92
C GLN A 92 2.07 -4.61 -8.26
N GLU A 93 2.73 -3.82 -9.11
CA GLU A 93 4.13 -4.05 -9.48
C GLU A 93 5.07 -3.94 -8.27
N THR A 94 4.78 -3.04 -7.32
CA THR A 94 5.56 -2.96 -6.09
C THR A 94 5.41 -4.23 -5.25
N ALA A 95 4.20 -4.75 -5.12
CA ALA A 95 3.92 -5.97 -4.35
C ALA A 95 4.61 -7.18 -4.99
N LEU A 96 4.48 -7.34 -6.31
CA LEU A 96 5.12 -8.44 -7.05
C LEU A 96 6.65 -8.37 -6.98
N LEU A 97 7.23 -7.18 -7.07
CA LEU A 97 8.68 -7.02 -6.95
C LEU A 97 9.19 -7.27 -5.52
N LEU A 98 8.36 -7.04 -4.50
CA LEU A 98 8.72 -7.31 -3.10
C LEU A 98 8.62 -8.78 -2.73
N PHE A 99 7.51 -9.43 -3.08
CA PHE A 99 7.15 -10.74 -2.52
C PHE A 99 7.18 -11.87 -3.54
N SER A 100 7.63 -11.60 -4.77
CA SER A 100 7.64 -12.54 -5.90
C SER A 100 6.21 -12.95 -6.32
N GLU A 101 6.09 -13.82 -7.33
CA GLU A 101 4.80 -14.29 -7.85
C GLU A 101 4.13 -15.36 -6.95
N ASP A 102 4.81 -15.80 -5.89
CA ASP A 102 4.35 -16.89 -5.01
C ASP A 102 3.29 -16.43 -3.98
N VAL A 103 3.09 -15.11 -3.82
CA VAL A 103 2.05 -14.57 -2.93
C VAL A 103 0.72 -14.39 -3.66
N ILE A 104 -0.37 -14.56 -2.91
CA ILE A 104 -1.71 -14.19 -3.34
C ILE A 104 -1.81 -12.66 -3.31
N LEU A 105 -1.95 -12.04 -4.48
CA LEU A 105 -2.14 -10.61 -4.61
C LEU A 105 -3.64 -10.28 -4.64
N GLU A 106 -4.14 -9.70 -3.55
CA GLU A 106 -5.54 -9.27 -3.43
C GLU A 106 -5.65 -7.76 -3.69
N THR A 107 -6.52 -7.37 -4.63
CA THR A 107 -6.73 -5.95 -4.93
C THR A 107 -8.04 -5.44 -4.36
N ASP A 108 -7.99 -4.30 -3.66
CA ASP A 108 -9.19 -3.62 -3.14
C ASP A 108 -9.21 -2.15 -3.58
N SER A 109 -10.35 -1.74 -4.14
CA SER A 109 -10.64 -0.36 -4.50
C SER A 109 -10.60 0.61 -3.31
N VAL A 110 -10.81 0.12 -2.08
CA VAL A 110 -10.75 0.93 -0.86
C VAL A 110 -9.34 1.47 -0.61
N LEU A 111 -8.31 0.76 -1.10
CA LEU A 111 -6.90 1.12 -0.97
C LEU A 111 -6.43 2.13 -2.03
N ILE A 112 -7.30 2.56 -2.95
CA ILE A 112 -6.96 3.56 -3.97
C ILE A 112 -6.65 4.91 -3.31
N GLU A 113 -5.54 5.51 -3.72
CA GLU A 113 -5.14 6.86 -3.30
C GLU A 113 -6.20 7.90 -3.70
N PHE A 114 -6.44 8.88 -2.83
CA PHE A 114 -7.42 9.94 -3.06
C PHE A 114 -7.24 10.66 -4.39
N ASP A 115 -8.31 10.65 -5.19
CA ASP A 115 -8.31 11.27 -6.50
C ASP A 115 -9.04 12.62 -6.51
N TYR A 116 -8.27 13.70 -6.43
CA TYR A 116 -8.76 15.09 -6.48
C TYR A 116 -8.61 15.76 -7.87
N PRO A 117 -9.51 16.66 -8.29
CA PRO A 117 -9.34 17.42 -9.52
C PRO A 117 -8.18 18.42 -9.41
N VAL A 118 -7.41 18.59 -10.50
CA VAL A 118 -6.42 19.68 -10.57
C VAL A 118 -7.14 21.00 -10.83
N ILE A 119 -6.91 22.01 -9.98
CA ILE A 119 -7.51 23.33 -10.14
C ILE A 119 -7.02 23.97 -11.45
N GLN A 120 -7.94 24.64 -12.17
CA GLN A 120 -7.62 25.28 -13.45
C GLN A 120 -7.61 26.79 -13.27
N ILE A 121 -6.42 27.37 -13.15
CA ILE A 121 -6.22 28.82 -13.21
C ILE A 121 -5.45 29.11 -14.50
N PRO A 122 -6.01 29.88 -15.44
CA PRO A 122 -5.34 30.20 -16.69
C PRO A 122 -4.10 31.07 -16.44
N VAL A 123 -3.14 31.01 -17.36
CA VAL A 123 -1.93 31.86 -17.43
C VAL A 123 -0.88 31.64 -16.32
N LEU A 124 -1.24 31.11 -15.15
CA LEU A 124 -0.29 30.87 -14.07
C LEU A 124 0.64 29.68 -14.37
N GLN A 125 1.94 29.83 -14.08
CA GLN A 125 2.93 28.76 -14.10
C GLN A 125 3.42 28.52 -12.68
N LEU A 126 3.42 27.27 -12.25
CA LEU A 126 3.96 26.84 -10.96
C LEU A 126 4.73 25.54 -11.15
N PRO A 127 5.60 25.15 -10.20
CA PRO A 127 6.05 23.77 -10.10
C PRO A 127 4.86 22.82 -10.10
N VAL A 128 4.91 21.75 -10.90
CA VAL A 128 3.80 20.77 -10.98
C VAL A 128 3.43 20.24 -9.59
N LYS A 129 4.42 19.98 -8.72
CA LYS A 129 4.15 19.57 -7.33
C LYS A 129 3.34 20.62 -6.55
N GLY A 130 3.57 21.91 -6.80
CA GLY A 130 2.81 23.02 -6.22
C GLY A 130 1.35 23.01 -6.71
N TRP A 131 1.13 22.79 -8.01
CA TRP A 131 -0.23 22.62 -8.55
C TRP A 131 -0.98 21.48 -7.87
N LEU A 132 -0.34 20.32 -7.70
CA LEU A 132 -0.94 19.16 -7.06
C LEU A 132 -1.24 19.42 -5.58
N ALA A 133 -0.34 20.09 -4.86
CA ALA A 133 -0.53 20.46 -3.46
C ALA A 133 -1.72 21.41 -3.28
N ILE A 134 -1.79 22.50 -4.04
CA ILE A 134 -2.91 23.46 -3.99
C ILE A 134 -4.22 22.77 -4.37
N SER A 135 -4.19 21.93 -5.41
CA SER A 135 -5.36 21.16 -5.83
C SER A 135 -5.87 20.23 -4.73
N ARG A 136 -4.97 19.57 -3.99
CA ARG A 136 -5.31 18.70 -2.87
C ARG A 136 -5.96 19.50 -1.73
N ILE A 137 -5.36 20.63 -1.34
CA ILE A 137 -5.88 21.49 -0.27
C ILE A 137 -7.28 22.01 -0.63
N THR A 138 -7.43 22.56 -1.84
CA THR A 138 -8.72 23.09 -2.31
C THR A 138 -9.80 22.01 -2.45
N TRP A 139 -9.42 20.76 -2.76
CA TRP A 139 -10.33 19.64 -2.74
C TRP A 139 -10.73 19.25 -1.30
N MET A 140 -9.77 19.17 -0.36
CA MET A 140 -10.04 18.85 1.05
C MET A 140 -10.97 19.87 1.72
N THR A 141 -10.82 21.16 1.40
CA THR A 141 -11.71 22.22 1.90
C THR A 141 -13.06 22.26 1.17
N GLY A 142 -13.22 21.47 0.10
CA GLY A 142 -14.42 21.43 -0.72
C GLY A 142 -14.60 22.66 -1.62
N ILE A 143 -13.56 23.45 -1.87
CA ILE A 143 -13.58 24.56 -2.84
C ILE A 143 -13.53 24.02 -4.28
N ASN A 144 -12.77 22.94 -4.51
CA ASN A 144 -12.55 22.35 -5.83
C ASN A 144 -13.19 20.96 -5.91
N ARG A 145 -14.52 20.91 -6.12
CA ARG A 145 -15.30 19.66 -6.06
C ARG A 145 -15.34 18.86 -7.36
N GLY A 146 -15.12 19.48 -8.52
CA GLY A 146 -15.14 18.79 -9.82
C GLY A 146 -16.32 17.80 -9.95
N LYS A 147 -16.08 16.63 -10.56
CA LYS A 147 -17.03 15.49 -10.60
C LYS A 147 -16.65 14.35 -9.64
N LYS A 148 -15.66 14.54 -8.77
CA LYS A 148 -15.10 13.47 -7.92
C LYS A 148 -15.68 13.55 -6.51
N SER A 149 -15.73 12.44 -5.80
CA SER A 149 -16.18 12.43 -4.40
C SER A 149 -15.31 13.40 -3.57
N ASN A 150 -15.96 14.16 -2.69
CA ASN A 150 -15.25 15.05 -1.78
C ASN A 150 -14.63 14.21 -0.65
N TYR A 151 -13.53 14.69 -0.08
CA TYR A 151 -12.88 14.12 1.10
C TYR A 151 -13.90 13.76 2.20
N LYS A 152 -14.85 14.66 2.49
CA LYS A 152 -15.92 14.44 3.48
C LYS A 152 -16.78 13.22 3.17
N ASN A 153 -17.15 13.00 1.91
CA ASN A 153 -17.97 11.84 1.52
C ASN A 153 -17.20 10.54 1.72
N ARG A 154 -15.89 10.54 1.46
CA ARG A 154 -15.04 9.38 1.67
C ARG A 154 -14.79 9.09 3.16
N ILE A 155 -14.63 10.13 3.99
CA ILE A 155 -14.57 9.93 5.45
C ILE A 155 -15.88 9.35 5.97
N SER A 156 -17.03 9.86 5.50
CA SER A 156 -18.33 9.29 5.86
C SER A 156 -18.41 7.80 5.53
N SER A 157 -18.01 7.40 4.32
CA SER A 157 -18.08 5.99 3.92
C SER A 157 -17.06 5.08 4.60
N LEU A 158 -16.02 5.63 5.22
CA LEU A 158 -15.10 4.84 6.04
C LEU A 158 -15.64 4.63 7.46
N ASN A 159 -16.38 5.61 7.99
CA ASN A 159 -17.02 5.48 9.29
C ASN A 159 -18.09 4.39 9.31
N ASP A 160 -18.72 4.09 8.17
CA ASP A 160 -19.67 2.98 8.02
C ASP A 160 -19.06 1.59 8.36
N PHE A 161 -17.72 1.48 8.41
CA PHE A 161 -17.00 0.25 8.78
C PHE A 161 -16.43 0.28 10.20
N SER A 162 -16.73 1.32 10.98
CA SER A 162 -16.19 1.52 12.34
C SER A 162 -17.19 1.20 13.46
N ASP A 163 -18.41 0.79 13.09
CA ASP A 163 -19.46 0.27 13.96
C ASP A 163 -19.44 -1.27 13.98
#